data_AF-A0A2N7PXN6-F1
#
_entry.id   AF-A0A2N7PXN6-F1
#
_cell.length_a   1.000
_cell.length_b   1.000
_cell.length_c   1.000
_cell.angle_alpha   90.00
_cell.angle_beta   90.00
_cell.angle_gamma   90.00
#
_symmetry.space_group_name_H-M   'P 1'
#
loop_
_entity.id
_entity.type
_entity.pdbx_description
1 polymer ?
#
loop_
_entity_poly.entity_id
_entity_poly.type
_entity_poly.pdbx_seq_one_letter_code
_entity_poly.pdbx_strand_id
1 'polypeptide(L)'
;MFIFKLEKVKNLKENLMNIEIMKLHEINNQIKSKNQYLSELESQKKCLIEKFDLHIKTNVDFSILKYIADSILSLDLEIRSTKKIIEELQNKKIAQIETIKNFHKEIKKFEKLKEYYKERYIYEEKLKEQNFINDISSIFYVRNK
;
A
#
# COMPACT_ATOMS: atom_id res chain seq x y z
N MET A 1 3.24 -32.86 3.54
CA MET A 1 2.45 -32.08 4.53
C MET A 1 3.07 -30.71 4.88
N PHE A 2 4.39 -30.60 5.10
CA PHE A 2 5.05 -29.32 5.45
C PHE A 2 5.06 -28.27 4.33
N ILE A 3 5.34 -28.67 3.09
CA ILE A 3 5.30 -27.78 1.92
C ILE A 3 3.91 -27.15 1.74
N PHE A 4 2.85 -27.91 2.02
CA PHE A 4 1.46 -27.43 1.96
C PHE A 4 1.14 -26.38 3.05
N LYS A 5 1.73 -26.51 4.25
CA LYS A 5 1.56 -25.51 5.32
C LYS A 5 2.24 -24.18 4.96
N LEU A 6 3.44 -24.22 4.40
CA LEU A 6 4.16 -23.01 3.96
C LEU A 6 3.43 -22.32 2.80
N GLU A 7 2.89 -23.10 1.86
CA GLU A 7 2.10 -22.56 0.75
C GLU A 7 0.85 -21.83 1.22
N LYS A 8 0.13 -22.41 2.19
CA LYS A 8 -1.05 -21.77 2.76
C LYS A 8 -0.71 -20.43 3.42
N VAL A 9 0.40 -20.36 4.16
CA VAL A 9 0.85 -19.11 4.81
C VAL A 9 1.28 -18.07 3.79
N LYS A 10 1.99 -18.49 2.73
CA LYS A 10 2.38 -17.60 1.62
C LYS A 10 1.14 -16.98 0.95
N ASN A 11 0.18 -17.81 0.55
CA ASN A 11 -1.04 -17.35 -0.13
C ASN A 11 -1.85 -16.38 0.75
N LEU A 12 -1.93 -16.64 2.06
CA LEU A 12 -2.58 -15.72 3.00
C LEU A 12 -1.88 -14.35 3.04
N LYS A 13 -0.54 -14.33 3.05
CA LYS A 13 0.22 -13.08 3.05
C LYS A 13 0.11 -12.33 1.72
N GLU A 14 0.08 -13.03 0.60
CA GLU A 14 -0.18 -12.41 -0.71
C GLU A 14 -1.56 -11.78 -0.77
N ASN A 15 -2.58 -12.46 -0.26
CA ASN A 15 -3.94 -11.91 -0.17
C ASN A 15 -4.00 -10.66 0.73
N LEU A 16 -3.34 -10.68 1.88
CA LEU A 16 -3.23 -9.50 2.76
C LEU A 16 -2.50 -8.35 2.05
N MET A 17 -1.41 -8.64 1.35
CA MET A 17 -0.68 -7.64 0.56
C MET A 17 -1.57 -7.02 -0.52
N ASN A 18 -2.38 -7.81 -1.22
CA ASN A 18 -3.32 -7.32 -2.22
C ASN A 18 -4.38 -6.40 -1.61
N ILE A 19 -4.92 -6.75 -0.44
CA ILE A 19 -5.86 -5.88 0.30
C ILE A 19 -5.18 -4.55 0.64
N GLU A 20 -3.94 -4.58 1.13
CA GLU A 20 -3.21 -3.36 1.44
C GLU A 20 -2.88 -2.52 0.19
N ILE A 21 -2.64 -3.15 -0.98
CA ILE A 21 -2.48 -2.46 -2.26
C ILE A 21 -3.78 -1.77 -2.69
N MET A 22 -4.93 -2.42 -2.51
CA MET A 22 -6.23 -1.81 -2.82
C MET A 22 -6.47 -0.56 -1.94
N LYS A 23 -6.22 -0.66 -0.63
CA LYS A 23 -6.30 0.50 0.28
C LYS A 23 -5.34 1.62 -0.12
N LEU A 24 -4.13 1.30 -0.55
CA LEU A 24 -3.18 2.29 -1.08
C LEU A 24 -3.74 3.00 -2.31
N HIS A 25 -4.40 2.26 -3.21
CA HIS A 25 -5.04 2.84 -4.38
C HIS A 25 -6.18 3.80 -4.00
N GLU A 26 -7.02 3.42 -3.03
CA GLU A 26 -8.08 4.28 -2.49
C GLU A 26 -7.53 5.58 -1.90
N ILE A 27 -6.46 5.52 -1.09
CA ILE A 27 -5.79 6.70 -0.54
C ILE A 27 -5.30 7.62 -1.67
N ASN A 28 -4.68 7.07 -2.71
CA ASN A 28 -4.22 7.87 -3.85
C ASN A 28 -5.38 8.55 -4.58
N ASN A 29 -6.51 7.86 -4.75
CA ASN A 29 -7.70 8.43 -5.38
C ASN A 29 -8.28 9.58 -4.53
N GLN A 30 -8.32 9.42 -3.21
CA GLN A 30 -8.74 10.48 -2.29
C GLN A 30 -7.82 11.71 -2.37
N ILE A 31 -6.48 11.50 -2.39
CA ILE A 31 -5.51 12.60 -2.56
C ILE A 31 -5.74 13.32 -3.89
N LYS A 32 -5.92 12.57 -4.98
CA LYS A 32 -6.16 13.14 -6.31
C LYS A 32 -7.42 14.02 -6.33
N SER A 33 -8.53 13.50 -5.79
CA SER A 33 -9.79 14.25 -5.69
C SER A 33 -9.64 15.51 -4.84
N LYS A 34 -8.97 15.42 -3.68
CA LYS A 34 -8.74 16.58 -2.80
C LYS A 34 -7.84 17.64 -3.42
N ASN A 35 -6.82 17.24 -4.20
CA ASN A 35 -5.98 18.18 -4.94
C ASN A 35 -6.75 18.91 -6.05
N GLN A 36 -7.64 18.20 -6.76
CA GLN A 36 -8.51 18.83 -7.76
C GLN A 36 -9.43 19.86 -7.10
N TYR A 37 -10.09 19.48 -6.02
CA TYR A 37 -10.95 20.37 -5.24
C TYR A 37 -10.19 21.59 -4.69
N LEU A 38 -8.97 21.38 -4.19
CA LEU A 38 -8.11 22.47 -3.73
C LEU A 38 -7.82 23.48 -4.87
N SER A 39 -7.54 23.00 -6.07
CA SER A 39 -7.33 23.86 -7.25
C SER A 39 -8.58 24.66 -7.61
N GLU A 40 -9.77 24.08 -7.44
CA GLU A 40 -11.05 24.77 -7.66
C GLU A 40 -11.25 25.89 -6.64
N LEU A 41 -11.01 25.61 -5.35
CA LEU A 41 -11.09 26.61 -4.29
C LEU A 41 -10.10 27.77 -4.49
N GLU A 42 -8.86 27.47 -4.88
CA GLU A 42 -7.85 28.49 -5.15
C GLU A 42 -8.23 29.36 -6.36
N SER A 43 -8.84 28.77 -7.40
CA SER A 43 -9.37 29.49 -8.55
C SER A 43 -10.54 30.40 -8.17
N GLN A 44 -11.50 29.89 -7.37
CA GLN A 44 -12.63 30.67 -6.87
C GLN A 44 -12.17 31.85 -6.01
N LYS A 45 -11.20 31.61 -5.12
CA LYS A 45 -10.61 32.66 -4.27
C LYS A 45 -9.98 33.75 -5.13
N LYS A 46 -9.20 33.38 -6.16
CA LYS A 46 -8.59 34.34 -7.08
C LYS A 46 -9.64 35.21 -7.78
N CYS A 47 -10.73 34.60 -8.27
CA CYS A 47 -11.83 35.34 -8.88
C CYS A 47 -12.51 36.33 -7.91
N LEU A 48 -12.69 35.94 -6.65
CA LEU A 48 -13.27 36.84 -5.63
C LEU A 48 -12.34 38.01 -5.28
N ILE A 49 -11.02 37.79 -5.23
CA ILE A 49 -10.05 38.86 -5.03
C ILE A 49 -10.12 39.87 -6.19
N GLU A 50 -10.14 39.39 -7.43
CA GLU A 50 -10.27 40.26 -8.62
C GLU A 50 -11.58 41.07 -8.60
N LYS A 51 -12.69 40.45 -8.17
CA LYS A 51 -13.98 41.14 -7.98
C LYS A 51 -13.91 42.18 -6.86
N PHE A 52 -13.27 41.86 -5.75
CA PHE A 52 -13.06 42.77 -4.63
C PHE A 52 -12.31 44.03 -5.08
N ASP A 53 -11.19 43.84 -5.79
CA ASP A 53 -10.38 44.93 -6.34
C ASP A 53 -11.15 45.80 -7.34
N LEU A 54 -11.99 45.17 -8.18
CA LEU A 54 -12.84 45.89 -9.13
C LEU A 54 -13.88 46.76 -8.41
N HIS A 55 -14.52 46.24 -7.36
CA HIS A 55 -15.50 46.99 -6.58
C HIS A 55 -14.87 48.20 -5.88
N ILE A 56 -13.67 48.04 -5.29
CA ILE A 56 -12.93 49.16 -4.70
C ILE A 56 -12.67 50.27 -5.72
N LYS A 57 -12.36 49.91 -6.97
CA LYS A 57 -12.01 50.88 -8.02
C LYS A 57 -13.21 51.58 -8.66
N THR A 58 -14.38 50.94 -8.69
CA THR A 58 -15.52 51.38 -9.52
C THR A 58 -16.69 51.92 -8.71
N ASN A 59 -17.03 51.29 -7.57
CA ASN A 59 -18.11 51.72 -6.70
C ASN A 59 -17.96 51.11 -5.31
N VAL A 60 -17.71 51.95 -4.30
CA VAL A 60 -17.44 51.51 -2.92
C VAL A 60 -18.75 51.32 -2.17
N ASP A 61 -19.42 50.20 -2.43
CA ASP A 61 -20.47 49.69 -1.55
C ASP A 61 -19.83 48.80 -0.47
N PHE A 62 -19.78 49.31 0.76
CA PHE A 62 -19.22 48.60 1.90
C PHE A 62 -19.90 47.27 2.21
N SER A 63 -21.20 47.14 1.91
CA SER A 63 -21.94 45.90 2.15
C SER A 63 -21.47 44.78 1.21
N ILE A 64 -21.26 45.13 -0.07
CA ILE A 64 -20.75 44.21 -1.09
C ILE A 64 -19.30 43.84 -0.80
N LEU A 65 -18.45 44.82 -0.45
CA LEU A 65 -17.06 44.55 -0.08
C LEU A 65 -16.97 43.63 1.14
N LYS A 66 -17.78 43.86 2.18
CA LYS A 66 -17.83 43.00 3.35
C LYS A 66 -18.21 41.56 2.97
N TYR A 67 -19.26 41.39 2.16
CA TYR A 67 -19.69 40.07 1.70
C TYR A 67 -18.59 39.32 0.93
N ILE A 68 -17.89 40.00 0.03
CA ILE A 68 -16.80 39.39 -0.73
C ILE A 68 -15.62 39.04 0.20
N ALA A 69 -15.28 39.91 1.15
CA ALA A 69 -14.24 39.64 2.15
C ALA A 69 -14.56 38.43 3.03
N ASP A 70 -15.80 38.32 3.52
CA ASP A 70 -16.27 37.17 4.30
C ASP A 70 -16.23 35.87 3.46
N SER A 71 -16.57 35.96 2.18
CA SER A 71 -16.47 34.82 1.24
C SER A 71 -15.02 34.37 1.01
N ILE A 72 -14.08 35.32 0.86
CA ILE A 72 -12.65 35.02 0.74
C ILE A 72 -12.13 34.35 2.02
N LEU A 73 -12.52 34.86 3.20
CA LEU A 73 -12.15 34.28 4.49
C LEU A 73 -12.64 32.84 4.62
N SER A 74 -13.90 32.58 4.23
CA SER A 74 -14.47 31.23 4.24
C SER A 74 -13.68 30.27 3.35
N LEU A 75 -13.34 30.68 2.12
CA LEU A 75 -12.51 29.88 1.23
C LEU A 75 -11.10 29.64 1.79
N ASP A 76 -10.52 30.61 2.48
CA ASP A 76 -9.21 30.44 3.12
C ASP A 76 -9.22 29.37 4.21
N LEU A 77 -10.27 29.35 5.03
CA LEU A 77 -10.45 28.31 6.05
C LEU A 77 -10.62 26.93 5.41
N GLU A 78 -11.39 26.84 4.33
CA GLU A 78 -11.63 25.60 3.61
C GLU A 78 -10.38 25.08 2.87
N ILE A 79 -9.60 25.97 2.27
CA ILE A 79 -8.29 25.66 1.66
C ILE A 79 -7.34 25.10 2.72
N ARG A 80 -7.23 25.75 3.88
CA ARG A 80 -6.37 25.27 4.98
C ARG A 80 -6.81 23.90 5.49
N SER A 81 -8.12 23.71 5.70
CA SER A 81 -8.70 22.43 6.09
C SER A 81 -8.37 21.34 5.06
N THR A 82 -8.57 21.62 3.77
CA THR A 82 -8.30 20.68 2.68
C THR A 82 -6.82 20.31 2.59
N LYS A 83 -5.90 21.28 2.76
CA LYS A 83 -4.45 21.03 2.80
C LYS A 83 -4.07 20.09 3.96
N LYS A 84 -4.65 20.29 5.15
CA LYS A 84 -4.43 19.40 6.29
C LYS A 84 -4.92 17.98 6.01
N ILE A 85 -6.09 17.82 5.39
CA ILE A 85 -6.60 16.50 5.00
C ILE A 85 -5.65 15.81 4.01
N ILE A 86 -5.13 16.54 3.02
CA ILE A 86 -4.16 16.00 2.05
C ILE A 86 -2.89 15.52 2.77
N GLU A 87 -2.37 16.29 3.71
CA GLU A 87 -1.20 15.92 4.52
C GLU A 87 -1.44 14.64 5.34
N GLU A 88 -2.59 14.53 6.01
CA GLU A 88 -2.98 13.32 6.74
C GLU A 88 -3.08 12.10 5.81
N LEU A 89 -3.62 12.27 4.60
CA LEU A 89 -3.69 11.20 3.60
C LEU A 89 -2.30 10.82 3.07
N GLN A 90 -1.37 11.78 2.91
CA GLN A 90 0.01 11.50 2.54
C GLN A 90 0.74 10.69 3.62
N ASN A 91 0.54 11.03 4.89
CA ASN A 91 1.09 10.25 6.00
C ASN A 91 0.55 8.81 6.01
N LYS A 92 -0.77 8.64 5.82
CA LYS A 92 -1.39 7.31 5.66
C LYS A 92 -0.81 6.54 4.48
N LYS A 93 -0.60 7.20 3.33
CA LYS A 93 0.04 6.60 2.15
C LYS A 93 1.43 6.06 2.46
N ILE A 94 2.25 6.80 3.19
CA ILE A 94 3.62 6.38 3.55
C ILE A 94 3.58 5.11 4.43
N ALA A 95 2.77 5.12 5.50
CA ALA A 95 2.61 3.97 6.39
C ALA A 95 2.09 2.73 5.64
N GLN A 96 1.17 2.93 4.69
CA GLN A 96 0.63 1.87 3.85
C GLN A 96 1.70 1.25 2.94
N ILE A 97 2.56 2.07 2.34
CA ILE A 97 3.69 1.61 1.51
C ILE A 97 4.69 0.80 2.33
N GLU A 98 4.99 1.22 3.56
CA GLU A 98 5.86 0.46 4.47
C GLU A 98 5.28 -0.90 4.81
N THR A 99 3.98 -0.96 5.08
CA THR A 99 3.26 -2.22 5.34
C THR A 99 3.37 -3.18 4.16
N ILE A 100 3.13 -2.69 2.93
CA ILE A 100 3.27 -3.49 1.70
C ILE A 100 4.71 -3.98 1.51
N LYS A 101 5.71 -3.12 1.76
CA LYS A 101 7.14 -3.51 1.69
C LYS A 101 7.47 -4.61 2.68
N ASN A 102 6.89 -4.56 3.88
CA ASN A 102 7.10 -5.59 4.90
C ASN A 102 6.48 -6.92 4.48
N PHE A 103 5.25 -6.93 3.97
CA PHE A 103 4.65 -8.15 3.41
C PHE A 103 5.49 -8.74 2.28
N HIS A 104 5.98 -7.91 1.35
CA HIS A 104 6.84 -8.38 0.26
C HIS A 104 8.12 -9.04 0.75
N LYS A 105 8.77 -8.45 1.76
CA LYS A 105 9.96 -9.04 2.40
C LYS A 105 9.65 -10.39 3.05
N GLU A 106 8.52 -10.50 3.73
CA GLU A 106 8.09 -11.74 4.37
C GLU A 106 7.78 -12.83 3.35
N ILE A 107 7.02 -12.52 2.29
CA ILE A 107 6.70 -13.47 1.22
C ILE A 107 7.99 -14.06 0.63
N LYS A 108 8.99 -13.21 0.32
CA LYS A 108 10.31 -13.67 -0.15
C LYS A 108 11.04 -14.58 0.84
N LYS A 109 10.91 -14.35 2.15
CA LYS A 109 11.47 -15.26 3.17
C LYS A 109 10.76 -16.63 3.15
N PHE A 110 9.43 -16.64 3.00
CA PHE A 110 8.66 -17.88 2.89
C PHE A 110 8.99 -18.66 1.61
N GLU A 111 9.23 -17.98 0.49
CA GLU A 111 9.67 -18.62 -0.76
C GLU A 111 11.01 -19.34 -0.60
N LYS A 112 12.00 -18.66 -0.01
CA LYS A 112 13.31 -19.27 0.27
C LYS A 112 13.20 -20.46 1.23
N LEU A 113 12.37 -20.35 2.26
CA LEU A 113 12.12 -21.47 3.18
C LEU A 113 11.46 -22.65 2.46
N LYS A 114 10.48 -22.39 1.58
CA LYS A 114 9.82 -23.44 0.78
C LYS A 114 10.82 -24.19 -0.10
N GLU A 115 11.73 -23.47 -0.76
CA GLU A 115 12.79 -24.07 -1.58
C GLU A 115 13.73 -24.95 -0.73
N TYR A 116 14.22 -24.41 0.40
CA TYR A 116 15.09 -25.16 1.31
C TYR A 116 14.45 -26.48 1.78
N TYR A 117 13.18 -26.44 2.22
CA TYR A 117 12.50 -27.65 2.67
C TYR A 117 12.21 -28.63 1.52
N LYS A 118 12.02 -28.14 0.29
CA LYS A 118 11.87 -29.00 -0.90
C LYS A 118 13.17 -29.74 -1.20
N GLU A 119 14.30 -29.04 -1.21
CA GLU A 119 15.62 -29.64 -1.44
C GLU A 119 15.96 -30.68 -0.38
N ARG A 120 15.72 -30.33 0.89
CA ARG A 120 15.93 -31.24 2.02
C ARG A 120 15.08 -32.51 1.91
N TYR A 121 13.81 -32.38 1.53
CA TYR A 121 12.93 -33.54 1.31
C TYR A 121 13.47 -34.47 0.21
N ILE A 122 13.90 -33.90 -0.93
CA ILE A 122 14.47 -34.68 -2.04
C ILE A 122 15.75 -35.41 -1.58
N TYR A 123 16.59 -34.74 -0.80
CA TYR A 123 17.80 -35.34 -0.24
C TYR A 123 17.49 -36.52 0.70
N GLU A 124 16.56 -36.32 1.64
CA GLU A 124 16.16 -37.36 2.59
C GLU A 124 15.56 -38.59 1.90
N GLU A 125 14.75 -38.41 0.85
CA GLU A 125 14.18 -39.53 0.07
C GLU A 125 15.27 -40.31 -0.69
N LYS A 126 16.21 -39.63 -1.35
CA LYS A 126 17.35 -40.30 -2.01
C LYS A 126 18.18 -41.11 -1.03
N LEU A 127 18.38 -40.60 0.19
CA LEU A 127 19.15 -41.26 1.22
C LEU A 127 18.46 -42.53 1.74
N LYS A 128 17.11 -42.49 1.87
CA LYS A 128 16.31 -43.69 2.19
C LYS A 128 16.37 -44.73 1.09
N GLU A 129 16.21 -44.33 -0.18
CA GLU A 129 16.32 -45.24 -1.33
C GLU A 129 17.69 -45.93 -1.35
N GLN A 130 18.76 -45.18 -1.12
CA GLN A 130 20.11 -45.72 -1.13
C GLN A 130 20.37 -46.68 0.03
N ASN A 131 19.88 -46.35 1.24
CA ASN A 131 19.94 -47.25 2.39
C ASN A 131 19.16 -48.55 2.11
N PHE A 132 17.97 -48.45 1.52
CA PHE A 132 17.17 -49.62 1.14
C PHE A 132 17.90 -50.53 0.14
N ILE A 133 18.55 -49.96 -0.88
CA ILE A 133 19.36 -50.72 -1.85
C ILE A 133 20.54 -51.41 -1.16
N ASN A 134 21.22 -50.72 -0.25
CA ASN A 134 22.34 -51.27 0.51
C ASN A 134 21.90 -52.42 1.41
N ASP A 135 20.76 -52.28 2.11
CA ASP A 135 20.20 -53.31 2.97
C ASP A 135 19.85 -54.57 2.16
N ILE A 136 19.19 -54.42 1.01
CA ILE A 136 18.88 -55.53 0.10
C ILE A 136 20.17 -56.20 -0.41
N SER A 137 21.15 -55.41 -0.86
CA SER A 137 22.42 -55.94 -1.37
C SER A 137 23.16 -56.74 -0.30
N SER A 138 23.13 -56.27 0.95
CA SER A 138 23.72 -56.95 2.10
C SER A 138 23.05 -58.28 2.38
N ILE A 139 21.70 -58.34 2.33
CA ILE A 139 20.94 -59.59 2.48
C ILE A 139 21.32 -60.60 1.41
N PHE A 140 21.39 -60.19 0.13
CA PHE A 140 21.78 -61.08 -0.96
C PHE A 140 23.22 -61.57 -0.83
N TYR A 141 24.14 -60.71 -0.40
CA TYR A 141 25.54 -61.09 -0.18
C TYR A 141 25.69 -62.14 0.94
N VAL A 142 24.96 -61.99 2.06
CA VAL A 142 24.95 -62.96 3.16
C VAL A 142 24.32 -64.29 2.74
N ARG A 143 23.27 -64.26 1.91
CA ARG A 143 22.55 -65.46 1.48
C ARG A 143 23.30 -66.29 0.42
N ASN A 144 24.21 -65.66 -0.32
CA ASN A 144 25.06 -66.31 -1.33
C ASN A 144 26.44 -66.75 -0.77
N LYS A 145 26.68 -66.58 0.54
CA LYS A 145 27.78 -67.21 1.28
C LYS A 145 27.30 -68.51 1.92
#